data_AF-A0AAN4ZDJ0-F1
#
_entry.id   AF-A0AAN4ZDJ0-F1
#
_cell.length_a   1.000
_cell.length_b   1.000
_cell.length_c   1.000
_cell.angle_alpha   90.00
_cell.angle_beta   90.00
_cell.angle_gamma   90.00
#
_symmetry.space_group_name_H-M   'P 1'
#
loop_
_entity.id
_entity.type
_entity.pdbx_description
1 polymer ?
#
loop_
_entity_poly.entity_id
_entity_poly.type
_entity_poly.pdbx_seq_one_letter_code
_entity_poly.pdbx_strand_id
1 'polypeptide(L)'
;KMRALSTLFYPQSDALFVSGNENSSYWLILFVKSNIISSGKSLYFIGISVESVFLVSGVVFHGKSGILLWKHKVLHMNLTLIATNFYFMFHAGSIARLAMILYETRLINLKELGDAPLPQLEIVRISSFAHAFCLLFISTIERVFATYYVSDYEKTRRLHIPIVIISIADLSLILAAYAMVAGVINGYVLCIVSAIPNFVCVALLRILLNFNRRRLAGISHILRRSANDEYSLSLRMQLKENIWSIQV
;
A
#
# COMPACT_ATOMS: atom_id res chain seq x y z
N LYS A 1 34.25 -16.55 3.26
CA LYS A 1 33.14 -17.46 3.65
C LYS A 1 31.96 -17.18 2.74
N MET A 2 31.67 -18.03 1.75
CA MET A 2 30.44 -17.91 0.95
C MET A 2 29.25 -18.21 1.86
N ARG A 3 28.36 -17.24 2.09
CA ARG A 3 27.04 -17.53 2.65
C ARG A 3 26.27 -18.34 1.60
N ALA A 4 25.69 -19.47 2.00
CA ALA A 4 24.88 -20.29 1.10
C ALA A 4 23.68 -19.48 0.60
N LEU A 5 23.36 -19.56 -0.70
CA LEU A 5 22.21 -18.88 -1.33
C LEU A 5 20.88 -19.15 -0.61
N SER A 6 20.75 -20.30 0.07
CA SER A 6 19.60 -20.62 0.91
C SER A 6 19.37 -19.62 2.05
N THR A 7 20.43 -19.06 2.63
CA THR A 7 20.35 -18.03 3.69
C THR A 7 19.90 -16.66 3.18
N LEU A 8 19.86 -16.46 1.86
CA LEU A 8 19.30 -15.27 1.26
C LEU A 8 17.77 -15.29 1.38
N PHE A 9 17.14 -16.42 1.04
CA PHE A 9 15.69 -16.55 0.98
C PHE A 9 15.06 -16.92 2.32
N TYR A 10 15.76 -17.72 3.12
CA TYR A 10 15.33 -18.11 4.45
C TYR A 10 16.11 -17.30 5.50
N PRO A 11 15.42 -16.59 6.39
CA PRO A 11 16.09 -15.83 7.44
C PRO A 11 16.81 -16.78 8.39
N GLN A 12 18.05 -16.44 8.76
CA GLN A 12 18.68 -17.04 9.94
C GLN A 12 18.08 -16.38 11.18
N SER A 13 17.90 -17.15 12.26
CA SER A 13 17.48 -16.59 13.55
C SER A 13 18.46 -15.48 13.97
N ASP A 14 17.95 -14.27 14.11
CA ASP A 14 18.66 -13.07 14.53
C ASP A 14 18.01 -12.50 15.81
N ALA A 15 18.56 -11.41 16.35
CA ALA A 15 18.06 -10.79 17.58
C ALA A 15 16.62 -10.23 17.48
N LEU A 16 16.02 -10.21 16.28
CA LEU A 16 14.65 -9.76 16.02
C LEU A 16 13.66 -10.94 15.93
N PHE A 17 14.14 -12.19 15.93
CA PHE A 17 13.29 -13.36 16.11
C PHE A 17 12.94 -13.52 17.58
N VAL A 18 11.65 -13.66 17.86
CA VAL A 18 11.17 -13.95 19.21
C VAL A 18 10.34 -15.21 19.26
N SER A 19 10.60 -16.02 20.28
CA SER A 19 9.84 -17.22 20.59
C SER A 19 8.52 -16.87 21.29
N GLY A 20 7.46 -17.60 20.94
CA GLY A 20 6.21 -17.67 21.71
C GLY A 20 6.05 -19.01 22.42
N ASN A 21 4.97 -19.12 23.21
CA ASN A 21 4.73 -20.26 24.10
C ASN A 21 4.65 -21.62 23.40
N GLU A 22 4.41 -21.65 22.08
CA GLU A 22 4.29 -22.87 21.27
C GLU A 22 5.57 -23.21 20.47
N ASN A 23 6.75 -22.71 20.88
CA ASN A 23 7.99 -22.77 20.10
C ASN A 23 7.89 -22.12 18.70
N SER A 24 6.86 -21.30 18.47
CA SER A 24 6.74 -20.50 17.27
C SER A 24 7.73 -19.33 17.32
N SER A 25 8.40 -19.06 16.20
CA SER A 25 9.33 -17.93 16.08
C SER A 25 8.73 -16.86 15.17
N TYR A 26 8.64 -15.64 15.67
CA TYR A 26 8.14 -14.50 14.90
C TYR A 26 9.23 -13.46 14.70
N TRP A 27 9.25 -12.86 13.52
CA TRP A 27 10.11 -11.74 13.20
C TRP A 27 9.36 -10.43 13.42
N LEU A 28 9.73 -9.70 14.47
CA LEU A 28 9.09 -8.43 14.85
C LEU A 28 9.98 -7.27 14.40
N ILE A 29 9.67 -6.69 13.24
CA ILE A 29 10.52 -5.69 12.61
C ILE A 29 10.46 -4.40 13.42
N LEU A 30 11.65 -3.84 13.74
CA LEU A 30 11.77 -2.58 14.48
C LEU A 30 11.06 -2.59 15.84
N PHE A 31 10.86 -3.78 16.45
CA PHE A 31 10.35 -3.91 17.80
C PHE A 31 11.52 -3.95 18.79
N VAL A 32 11.59 -2.98 19.69
CA VAL A 32 12.66 -2.92 20.71
C VAL A 32 12.04 -2.78 22.09
N LYS A 33 12.31 -3.75 22.99
CA LYS A 33 11.88 -3.62 24.39
C LYS A 33 12.72 -2.55 25.10
N SER A 34 12.03 -1.59 25.71
CA SER A 34 12.65 -0.48 26.47
C SER A 34 13.60 -0.89 27.61
N ASN A 35 13.52 -2.12 28.13
CA ASN A 35 14.39 -2.61 29.20
C ASN A 35 15.71 -3.24 28.73
N ILE A 36 15.82 -3.57 27.45
CA ILE A 36 17.07 -4.09 26.86
C ILE A 36 18.02 -2.91 26.57
N ILE A 37 17.46 -1.70 26.49
CA ILE A 37 18.21 -0.46 26.25
C ILE A 37 18.94 -0.06 27.53
N SER A 38 20.21 -0.43 27.62
CA SER A 38 21.10 -0.08 28.74
C SER A 38 21.58 1.36 28.71
N SER A 39 21.73 1.95 27.52
CA SER A 39 22.16 3.34 27.30
C SER A 39 21.29 4.02 26.24
N GLY A 40 21.08 5.33 26.34
CA GLY A 40 20.29 6.08 25.37
C GLY A 40 18.77 5.93 25.51
N LYS A 41 18.26 5.50 26.68
CA LYS A 41 16.82 5.34 26.94
C LYS A 41 16.02 6.63 26.69
N SER A 42 16.59 7.79 26.99
CA SER A 42 15.98 9.10 26.69
C SER A 42 15.80 9.33 25.20
N LEU A 43 16.80 9.02 24.38
CA LEU A 43 16.72 9.12 22.92
C LEU A 43 15.64 8.19 22.35
N TYR A 44 15.53 6.98 22.89
CA TYR A 44 14.47 6.05 22.51
C TYR A 44 13.07 6.60 22.80
N PHE A 45 12.83 7.15 24.00
CA PHE A 45 11.53 7.75 24.33
C PHE A 45 11.23 9.02 23.51
N ILE A 46 12.24 9.81 23.17
CA ILE A 46 12.09 10.92 22.21
C ILE A 46 11.65 10.37 20.86
N GLY A 47 12.29 9.32 20.37
CA GLY A 47 11.93 8.63 19.12
C GLY A 47 10.48 8.15 19.11
N ILE A 48 10.05 7.45 20.17
CA ILE A 48 8.65 7.00 20.34
C ILE A 48 7.68 8.18 20.38
N SER A 49 8.03 9.26 21.06
CA SER A 49 7.16 10.45 21.15
C SER A 49 6.96 11.08 19.78
N VAL A 50 8.05 11.23 19.03
CA VAL A 50 8.03 11.75 17.65
C VAL A 50 7.23 10.82 16.73
N GLU A 51 7.48 9.50 16.80
CA GLU A 51 6.74 8.50 16.04
C GLU A 51 5.24 8.56 16.33
N SER A 52 4.85 8.63 17.61
CA SER A 52 3.45 8.71 18.03
C SER A 52 2.76 9.96 17.50
N VAL A 53 3.43 11.11 17.53
CA VAL A 53 2.92 12.36 16.96
C VAL A 53 2.70 12.23 15.45
N PHE A 54 3.66 11.63 14.73
CA PHE A 54 3.52 11.41 13.29
C PHE A 54 2.41 10.41 12.95
N LEU A 55 2.25 9.34 13.72
CA LEU A 55 1.17 8.37 13.52
C LEU A 55 -0.21 9.00 13.73
N VAL A 56 -0.40 9.75 14.82
CA VAL A 56 -1.67 10.45 15.10
C VAL A 56 -1.95 11.51 14.03
N SER A 57 -0.94 12.31 13.67
CA SER A 57 -1.06 13.31 12.60
C SER A 57 -1.39 12.68 11.26
N GLY A 58 -0.74 11.56 10.94
CA GLY A 58 -0.99 10.76 9.74
C GLY A 58 -2.44 10.27 9.69
N VAL A 59 -2.95 9.70 10.79
CA VAL A 59 -4.36 9.28 10.87
C VAL A 59 -5.31 10.46 10.60
N VAL A 60 -5.03 11.63 11.17
CA VAL A 60 -5.88 12.82 10.95
C VAL A 60 -5.80 13.31 9.49
N PHE A 61 -4.60 13.45 8.94
CA PHE A 61 -4.40 13.98 7.58
C PHE A 61 -4.93 13.02 6.51
N HIS A 62 -4.62 11.73 6.60
CA HIS A 62 -5.12 10.74 5.65
C HIS A 62 -6.64 10.57 5.75
N GLY A 63 -7.22 10.65 6.95
CA GLY A 63 -8.67 10.62 7.14
C GLY A 63 -9.35 11.81 6.47
N LYS A 64 -8.82 13.03 6.66
CA LYS A 64 -9.32 14.23 5.97
C LYS A 64 -9.15 14.14 4.45
N SER A 65 -8.01 13.66 3.97
CA SER A 65 -7.77 13.45 2.53
C SER A 65 -8.76 12.47 1.91
N GLY A 66 -9.08 11.36 2.60
CA GLY A 66 -10.10 10.42 2.17
C GLY A 66 -11.48 11.08 2.05
N ILE A 67 -11.90 11.84 3.06
CA ILE A 67 -13.18 12.59 3.03
C ILE A 67 -13.22 13.58 1.86
N LEU A 68 -12.13 14.32 1.63
CA LEU A 68 -12.04 15.29 0.54
C LEU A 68 -12.12 14.64 -0.84
N LEU A 69 -11.48 13.48 -1.03
CA LEU A 69 -11.54 12.72 -2.28
C LEU A 69 -12.98 12.32 -2.63
N TRP A 70 -13.73 11.81 -1.66
CA TRP A 70 -15.15 11.48 -1.84
C TRP A 70 -16.02 12.72 -2.07
N LYS A 71 -15.77 13.81 -1.34
CA LYS A 71 -16.55 15.04 -1.43
C LYS A 71 -16.42 15.72 -2.79
N HIS A 72 -15.19 15.84 -3.30
CA HIS A 72 -14.91 16.59 -4.52
C HIS A 72 -14.95 15.74 -5.78
N LYS A 73 -15.10 14.41 -5.67
CA LYS A 73 -15.11 13.47 -6.81
C LYS A 73 -13.96 13.73 -7.78
N VAL A 74 -12.78 13.98 -7.20
CA VAL A 74 -11.58 14.40 -7.94
C VAL A 74 -11.12 13.32 -8.91
N LEU A 75 -11.31 12.06 -8.54
CA LEU A 75 -10.91 10.89 -9.30
C LEU A 75 -12.12 10.06 -9.70
N HIS A 76 -12.00 9.33 -10.80
CA HIS A 76 -12.94 8.27 -11.16
C HIS A 76 -13.27 7.38 -9.94
N MET A 77 -14.53 6.92 -9.86
CA MET A 77 -15.04 6.13 -8.73
C MET A 77 -14.16 4.91 -8.42
N ASN A 78 -13.68 4.21 -9.46
CA ASN A 78 -12.84 3.02 -9.28
C ASN A 78 -11.50 3.35 -8.60
N LEU A 79 -10.85 4.45 -8.97
CA LEU A 79 -9.60 4.89 -8.35
C LEU A 79 -9.84 5.47 -6.95
N THR A 80 -11.00 6.11 -6.73
CA THR A 80 -11.44 6.56 -5.40
C THR A 80 -11.62 5.37 -4.44
N LEU A 81 -12.17 4.24 -4.90
CA LEU A 81 -12.30 3.03 -4.10
C LEU A 81 -10.92 2.45 -3.72
N ILE A 82 -9.98 2.38 -4.68
CA ILE A 82 -8.60 1.93 -4.42
C ILE A 82 -7.91 2.84 -3.40
N ALA A 83 -8.01 4.16 -3.57
CA ALA A 83 -7.45 5.13 -2.62
C ALA A 83 -8.08 5.01 -1.22
N THR A 84 -9.38 4.75 -1.16
CA THR A 84 -10.10 4.54 0.11
C THR A 84 -9.61 3.30 0.83
N ASN A 85 -9.41 2.20 0.12
CA ASN A 85 -8.83 0.97 0.69
C ASN A 85 -7.43 1.22 1.23
N PHE A 86 -6.60 1.97 0.49
CA PHE A 86 -5.27 2.37 0.95
C PHE A 86 -5.33 3.18 2.26
N TYR A 87 -6.20 4.18 2.37
CA TYR A 87 -6.34 4.94 3.62
C TYR A 87 -6.86 4.08 4.78
N PHE A 88 -7.80 3.17 4.51
CA PHE A 88 -8.28 2.24 5.51
C PHE A 88 -7.14 1.38 6.06
N MET A 89 -6.35 0.77 5.18
CA MET A 89 -5.18 -0.04 5.58
C MET A 89 -4.10 0.80 6.26
N PHE A 90 -3.89 2.06 5.84
CA PHE A 90 -3.00 3.00 6.52
C PHE A 90 -3.45 3.28 7.96
N HIS A 91 -4.74 3.50 8.18
CA HIS A 91 -5.30 3.69 9.52
C HIS A 91 -5.17 2.44 10.38
N ALA A 92 -5.51 1.27 9.83
CA ALA A 92 -5.36 0.00 10.54
C ALA A 92 -3.90 -0.24 10.97
N GLY A 93 -2.94 -0.03 10.07
CA GLY A 93 -1.51 -0.14 10.38
C GLY A 93 -1.02 0.89 11.41
N SER A 94 -1.51 2.13 11.33
CA SER A 94 -1.15 3.18 12.29
C SER A 94 -1.67 2.87 13.70
N ILE A 95 -2.92 2.38 13.81
CA ILE A 95 -3.51 1.94 15.07
C ILE A 95 -2.74 0.73 15.62
N ALA A 96 -2.41 -0.24 14.75
CA ALA A 96 -1.62 -1.40 15.16
C ALA A 96 -0.25 -0.97 15.72
N ARG A 97 0.43 -0.03 15.07
CA ARG A 97 1.72 0.49 15.55
C ARG A 97 1.59 1.23 16.88
N LEU A 98 0.58 2.07 17.04
CA LEU A 98 0.31 2.74 18.33
C LEU A 98 0.05 1.71 19.45
N ALA A 99 -0.69 0.64 19.17
CA ALA A 99 -0.90 -0.44 20.12
C ALA A 99 0.42 -1.16 20.45
N MET A 100 1.27 -1.45 19.46
CA MET A 100 2.59 -2.06 19.69
C MET A 100 3.49 -1.22 20.59
N ILE A 101 3.48 0.12 20.44
CA ILE A 101 4.24 1.04 21.30
C ILE A 101 3.87 0.87 22.79
N LEU A 102 2.62 0.55 23.12
CA LEU A 102 2.20 0.29 24.51
C LEU A 102 2.91 -0.94 25.10
N TYR A 103 3.18 -1.96 24.28
CA TYR A 103 3.93 -3.15 24.67
C TYR A 103 5.44 -2.87 24.73
N GLU A 104 5.98 -2.10 23.79
CA GLU A 104 7.40 -1.72 23.76
C GLU A 104 7.82 -0.89 24.99
N THR A 105 6.94 0.03 25.39
CA THR A 105 7.11 0.94 26.54
C THR A 105 6.76 0.30 27.89
N ARG A 106 6.24 -0.94 27.90
CA ARG A 106 5.75 -1.66 29.09
C ARG A 106 4.57 -1.00 29.80
N LEU A 107 3.80 -0.18 29.08
CA LEU A 107 2.48 0.22 29.56
C LEU A 107 1.55 -0.98 29.64
N ILE A 108 1.74 -1.96 28.74
CA ILE A 108 1.11 -3.27 28.78
C ILE A 108 2.22 -4.35 28.79
N ASN A 109 2.12 -5.30 29.72
CA ASN A 109 3.12 -6.36 29.86
C ASN A 109 2.64 -7.66 29.21
N LEU A 110 3.49 -8.25 28.37
CA LEU A 110 3.35 -9.61 27.85
C LEU A 110 4.41 -10.52 28.47
N LYS A 111 4.06 -11.79 28.68
CA LYS A 111 5.00 -12.81 29.18
C LYS A 111 6.07 -13.08 28.12
N GLU A 112 5.66 -13.39 26.90
CA GLU A 112 6.54 -13.58 25.75
C GLU A 112 6.17 -12.63 24.61
N LEU A 113 7.12 -12.25 23.74
CA LEU A 113 6.79 -11.37 22.60
C LEU A 113 6.16 -12.13 21.44
N GLY A 114 6.31 -13.45 21.39
CA GLY A 114 5.57 -14.27 20.42
C GLY A 114 4.10 -14.48 20.81
N ASP A 115 3.68 -14.02 21.98
CA ASP A 115 2.30 -14.15 22.43
C ASP A 115 1.37 -13.14 21.74
N ALA A 116 0.14 -13.58 21.51
CA ALA A 116 -0.92 -12.70 21.04
C ALA A 116 -1.13 -11.53 22.02
N PRO A 117 -1.41 -10.31 21.54
CA PRO A 117 -1.75 -9.97 20.14
C PRO A 117 -0.56 -9.45 19.31
N LEU A 118 0.68 -9.58 19.79
CA LEU A 118 1.80 -8.81 19.22
C LEU A 118 2.16 -9.23 17.78
N PRO A 119 2.27 -10.52 17.43
CA PRO A 119 2.48 -10.92 16.04
C PRO A 119 1.34 -10.50 15.11
N GLN A 120 0.09 -10.52 15.58
CA GLN A 120 -1.06 -10.11 14.78
C GLN A 120 -1.04 -8.60 14.47
N LEU A 121 -0.67 -7.78 15.47
CA LEU A 121 -0.48 -6.34 15.27
C LEU A 121 0.65 -6.07 14.27
N GLU A 122 1.74 -6.83 14.33
CA GLU A 122 2.84 -6.69 13.38
C GLU A 122 2.42 -7.08 11.95
N ILE A 123 1.59 -8.13 11.77
CA ILE A 123 1.04 -8.49 10.46
C ILE A 123 0.17 -7.36 9.89
N VAL A 124 -0.70 -6.75 10.71
CA VAL A 124 -1.53 -5.61 10.29
C VAL A 124 -0.65 -4.42 9.90
N ARG A 125 0.41 -4.14 10.67
CA ARG A 125 1.36 -3.07 10.37
C ARG A 125 2.13 -3.31 9.08
N ILE A 126 2.70 -4.50 8.88
CA ILE A 126 3.47 -4.84 7.68
C ILE A 126 2.56 -4.85 6.45
N SER A 127 1.33 -5.38 6.56
CA SER A 127 0.38 -5.33 5.45
C SER A 127 0.04 -3.89 5.05
N SER A 128 -0.10 -2.97 6.00
CA SER A 128 -0.28 -1.54 5.73
C SER A 128 0.90 -0.92 4.96
N PHE A 129 2.14 -1.21 5.36
CA PHE A 129 3.31 -0.78 4.60
C PHE A 129 3.34 -1.38 3.19
N ALA A 130 3.01 -2.66 3.05
CA ALA A 130 2.97 -3.33 1.76
C ALA A 130 1.94 -2.68 0.82
N HIS A 131 0.79 -2.24 1.33
CA HIS A 131 -0.19 -1.46 0.56
C HIS A 131 0.39 -0.15 0.04
N ALA A 132 1.19 0.56 0.84
CA ALA A 132 1.85 1.79 0.41
C ALA A 132 2.83 1.53 -0.74
N PHE A 133 3.64 0.47 -0.64
CA PHE A 133 4.58 0.09 -1.69
C PHE A 133 3.90 -0.41 -2.97
N CYS A 134 2.72 -1.02 -2.86
CA CYS A 134 1.98 -1.56 -4.00
C CYS A 134 0.91 -0.61 -4.56
N LEU A 135 0.69 0.56 -3.96
CA LEU A 135 -0.35 1.50 -4.38
C LEU A 135 -0.20 1.91 -5.85
N LEU A 136 1.03 2.18 -6.29
CA LEU A 136 1.31 2.53 -7.68
C LEU A 136 0.99 1.37 -8.63
N PHE A 137 1.30 0.13 -8.23
CA PHE A 137 1.01 -1.07 -9.01
C PHE A 137 -0.50 -1.28 -9.17
N ILE A 138 -1.25 -1.24 -8.06
CA ILE A 138 -2.70 -1.41 -8.04
C ILE A 138 -3.38 -0.30 -8.87
N SER A 139 -2.92 0.95 -8.72
CA SER A 139 -3.41 2.09 -9.50
C SER A 139 -3.11 1.92 -10.99
N THR A 140 -1.92 1.42 -11.35
CA THR A 140 -1.54 1.20 -12.75
C THR A 140 -2.43 0.15 -13.41
N ILE A 141 -2.75 -0.95 -12.72
CA ILE A 141 -3.69 -1.97 -13.23
C ILE A 141 -5.05 -1.34 -13.53
N GLU A 142 -5.58 -0.55 -12.60
CA GLU A 142 -6.88 0.11 -12.82
C GLU A 142 -6.81 1.12 -13.98
N ARG A 143 -5.71 1.87 -14.14
CA ARG A 143 -5.50 2.78 -15.28
C ARG A 143 -5.39 2.05 -16.62
N VAL A 144 -4.83 0.83 -16.65
CA VAL A 144 -4.83 -0.04 -17.84
C VAL A 144 -6.26 -0.40 -18.23
N PHE A 145 -7.08 -0.86 -17.26
CA PHE A 145 -8.48 -1.18 -17.51
C PHE A 145 -9.31 0.03 -17.93
N ALA A 146 -9.09 1.19 -17.32
CA ALA A 146 -9.74 2.44 -17.70
C ALA A 146 -9.38 2.87 -19.13
N THR A 147 -8.15 2.62 -19.57
CA THR A 147 -7.71 2.91 -20.94
C THR A 147 -8.28 1.92 -21.96
N TYR A 148 -8.37 0.63 -21.59
CA TYR A 148 -8.92 -0.42 -22.44
C TYR A 148 -10.44 -0.24 -22.63
N TYR A 149 -11.17 0.01 -21.55
CA TYR A 149 -12.64 0.13 -21.57
C TYR A 149 -13.16 1.57 -21.75
N VAL A 150 -12.32 2.49 -22.23
CA VAL A 150 -12.65 3.92 -22.37
C VAL A 150 -13.87 4.20 -23.26
N SER A 151 -14.29 3.27 -24.12
CA SER A 151 -15.49 3.42 -24.95
C SER A 151 -16.80 3.40 -24.15
N ASP A 152 -16.80 2.63 -23.06
CA ASP A 152 -18.02 2.26 -22.32
C ASP A 152 -17.84 2.42 -20.81
N TYR A 153 -16.80 3.16 -20.40
CA TYR A 153 -16.42 3.31 -19.00
C TYR A 153 -17.47 4.08 -18.19
N GLU A 154 -18.05 5.15 -18.75
CA GLU A 154 -19.13 5.91 -18.12
C GLU A 154 -20.52 5.26 -18.24
N LYS A 155 -20.78 4.55 -19.35
CA LYS A 155 -22.09 3.92 -19.59
C LYS A 155 -22.38 2.79 -18.61
N THR A 156 -21.34 2.10 -18.17
CA THR A 156 -21.46 0.96 -17.26
C THR A 156 -20.55 1.15 -16.06
N ARG A 157 -21.13 1.37 -14.88
CA ARG A 157 -20.38 1.44 -13.62
C ARG A 157 -19.84 0.07 -13.26
N ARG A 158 -18.64 -0.25 -13.76
CA ARG A 158 -17.94 -1.52 -13.52
C ARG A 158 -17.26 -1.57 -12.15
N LEU A 159 -18.03 -1.40 -11.07
CA LEU A 159 -17.51 -1.43 -9.70
C LEU A 159 -16.92 -2.80 -9.31
N HIS A 160 -17.29 -3.86 -10.03
CA HIS A 160 -16.70 -5.18 -9.84
C HIS A 160 -15.18 -5.20 -10.15
N ILE A 161 -14.69 -4.37 -11.07
CA ILE A 161 -13.26 -4.31 -11.42
C ILE A 161 -12.41 -3.89 -10.21
N PRO A 162 -12.61 -2.70 -9.61
CA PRO A 162 -11.81 -2.29 -8.45
C PRO A 162 -12.03 -3.20 -7.24
N ILE A 163 -13.24 -3.74 -7.03
CA ILE A 163 -13.51 -4.68 -5.93
C ILE A 163 -12.65 -5.95 -6.07
N VAL A 164 -12.62 -6.56 -7.25
CA VAL A 164 -11.80 -7.76 -7.51
C VAL A 164 -10.32 -7.45 -7.36
N ILE A 165 -9.86 -6.31 -7.89
CA ILE A 165 -8.47 -5.86 -7.75
C ILE A 165 -8.10 -5.70 -6.26
N ILE A 166 -8.93 -5.02 -5.48
CA ILE A 166 -8.73 -4.79 -4.04
C ILE A 166 -8.71 -6.11 -3.29
N SER A 167 -9.72 -6.98 -3.47
CA SER A 167 -9.79 -8.26 -2.76
C SER A 167 -8.57 -9.15 -3.02
N ILE A 168 -8.10 -9.23 -4.26
CA ILE A 168 -6.91 -10.01 -4.61
C ILE A 168 -5.65 -9.37 -4.01
N ALA A 169 -5.52 -8.06 -4.09
CA ALA A 169 -4.39 -7.34 -3.53
C ALA A 169 -4.33 -7.50 -2.00
N ASP A 170 -5.42 -7.23 -1.29
CA ASP A 170 -5.49 -7.32 0.17
C ASP A 170 -5.10 -8.72 0.65
N LEU A 171 -5.69 -9.78 0.04
CA LEU A 171 -5.37 -11.16 0.37
C LEU A 171 -3.88 -11.47 0.15
N SER A 172 -3.34 -11.07 -1.01
CA SER A 172 -1.93 -11.33 -1.35
C SER A 172 -0.98 -10.60 -0.39
N LEU A 173 -1.28 -9.35 -0.04
CA LEU A 173 -0.45 -8.52 0.83
C LEU A 173 -0.52 -8.96 2.30
N ILE A 174 -1.68 -9.42 2.77
CA ILE A 174 -1.83 -10.00 4.11
C ILE A 174 -1.07 -11.34 4.20
N LEU A 175 -1.17 -12.20 3.18
CA LEU A 175 -0.43 -13.46 3.14
C LEU A 175 1.09 -13.22 3.09
N ALA A 176 1.54 -12.23 2.32
CA ALA A 176 2.94 -11.84 2.29
C ALA A 176 3.41 -11.30 3.65
N ALA A 177 2.62 -10.45 4.31
CA ALA A 177 2.92 -9.94 5.64
C ALA A 177 3.00 -11.08 6.67
N TYR A 178 2.04 -12.02 6.64
CA TYR A 178 2.08 -13.21 7.48
C TYR A 178 3.36 -14.04 7.24
N ALA A 179 3.71 -14.30 5.98
CA ALA A 179 4.92 -15.06 5.64
C ALA A 179 6.21 -14.37 6.11
N MET A 180 6.26 -13.04 6.11
CA MET A 180 7.37 -12.28 6.68
C MET A 180 7.44 -12.41 8.20
N VAL A 181 6.32 -12.18 8.90
CA VAL A 181 6.27 -12.24 10.37
C VAL A 181 6.51 -13.65 10.89
N ALA A 182 6.01 -14.67 10.20
CA ALA A 182 6.28 -16.07 10.54
C ALA A 182 7.70 -16.53 10.16
N GLY A 183 8.52 -15.65 9.58
CA GLY A 183 9.90 -15.97 9.20
C GLY A 183 10.02 -16.95 8.02
N VAL A 184 8.95 -17.17 7.26
CA VAL A 184 8.94 -18.05 6.08
C VAL A 184 9.76 -17.42 4.95
N ILE A 185 9.72 -16.10 4.81
CA ILE A 185 10.40 -15.34 3.78
C ILE A 185 11.30 -14.29 4.42
N ASN A 186 12.52 -14.13 3.90
CA ASN A 186 13.40 -13.04 4.29
C ASN A 186 12.82 -11.68 3.88
N GLY A 187 12.42 -10.88 4.86
CA GLY A 187 11.81 -9.58 4.62
C GLY A 187 12.69 -8.59 3.87
N TYR A 188 14.01 -8.62 4.05
CA TYR A 188 14.92 -7.74 3.31
C TYR A 188 14.88 -8.03 1.80
N VAL A 189 14.86 -9.31 1.42
CA VAL A 189 14.73 -9.72 0.02
C VAL A 189 13.38 -9.29 -0.52
N LEU A 190 12.31 -9.51 0.23
CA LEU A 190 10.97 -9.12 -0.22
C LEU A 190 10.87 -7.61 -0.45
N CYS A 191 11.41 -6.79 0.46
CA CYS A 191 11.44 -5.33 0.29
C CYS A 191 12.18 -4.92 -0.99
N ILE A 192 13.37 -5.48 -1.25
CA ILE A 192 14.16 -5.17 -2.46
C ILE A 192 13.41 -5.60 -3.73
N VAL A 193 12.87 -6.82 -3.75
CA VAL A 193 12.14 -7.36 -4.90
C VAL A 193 10.85 -6.56 -5.16
N SER A 194 10.17 -6.11 -4.10
CA SER A 194 8.94 -5.30 -4.21
C SER A 194 9.14 -3.91 -4.81
N ALA A 195 10.38 -3.40 -4.82
CA ALA A 195 10.70 -2.13 -5.48
C ALA A 195 10.72 -2.26 -7.01
N ILE A 196 11.07 -3.43 -7.55
CA ILE A 196 11.22 -3.64 -9.01
C ILE A 196 9.91 -3.39 -9.77
N PRO A 197 8.74 -3.92 -9.36
CA PRO A 197 7.46 -3.64 -10.01
C PRO A 197 7.10 -2.16 -10.10
N ASN A 198 7.52 -1.34 -9.12
CA ASN A 198 7.23 0.09 -9.12
C ASN A 198 7.89 0.81 -10.32
N PHE A 199 9.13 0.45 -10.67
CA PHE A 199 9.80 1.00 -11.85
C PHE A 199 9.10 0.58 -13.15
N VAL A 200 8.64 -0.68 -13.23
CA VAL A 200 7.86 -1.18 -14.37
C VAL A 200 6.55 -0.40 -14.50
N CYS A 201 5.86 -0.12 -13.39
CA CYS A 201 4.64 0.67 -13.38
C CYS A 201 4.85 2.08 -13.89
N VAL A 202 5.93 2.76 -13.48
CA VAL A 202 6.27 4.09 -14.01
C VAL A 202 6.45 4.04 -15.53
N ALA A 203 7.15 3.02 -16.05
CA ALA A 203 7.32 2.86 -17.50
C ALA A 203 5.98 2.62 -18.21
N LEU A 204 5.12 1.75 -17.68
CA LEU A 204 3.79 1.47 -18.23
C LEU A 204 2.88 2.70 -18.21
N LEU A 205 2.87 3.47 -17.12
CA LEU A 205 2.11 4.71 -17.03
C LEU A 205 2.56 5.74 -18.07
N ARG A 206 3.87 5.84 -18.34
CA ARG A 206 4.39 6.70 -19.42
C ARG A 206 3.95 6.22 -20.81
N ILE A 207 3.92 4.91 -21.05
CA ILE A 207 3.43 4.33 -22.30
C ILE A 207 1.94 4.63 -22.47
N LEU A 208 1.13 4.38 -21.43
CA LEU A 208 -0.31 4.69 -21.42
C LEU A 208 -0.58 6.17 -21.64
N LEU A 209 0.20 7.07 -21.03
CA LEU A 209 0.09 8.50 -21.22
C LEU A 209 0.28 8.88 -22.69
N ASN A 210 1.32 8.36 -23.33
CA ASN A 210 1.61 8.62 -24.74
C ASN A 210 0.51 8.04 -25.65
N PHE A 211 0.02 6.85 -25.33
CA PHE A 211 -1.08 6.23 -26.06
C PHE A 211 -2.37 7.05 -25.96
N ASN A 212 -2.74 7.46 -24.75
CA ASN A 212 -3.94 8.26 -24.49
C ASN A 212 -3.86 9.65 -25.16
N ARG A 213 -2.68 10.29 -25.16
CA ARG A 213 -2.46 11.55 -25.89
C ARG A 213 -2.62 11.40 -27.40
N ARG A 214 -2.06 10.34 -27.99
CA ARG A 214 -2.20 10.05 -29.44
C ARG A 214 -3.66 9.80 -29.81
N ARG A 215 -4.37 9.00 -29.01
CA ARG A 215 -5.80 8.70 -29.22
C ARG A 215 -6.66 9.96 -29.10
N LEU A 216 -6.38 10.82 -28.11
CA LEU A 216 -7.06 12.10 -27.92
C LEU A 216 -6.83 13.05 -29.11
N ALA A 217 -5.60 13.13 -29.63
CA ALA A 217 -5.29 13.94 -30.80
C ALA A 217 -6.07 13.49 -32.04
N GLY A 218 -6.17 12.18 -32.27
CA GLY A 218 -6.95 11.61 -33.38
C GLY A 218 -8.44 11.96 -33.28
N ILE A 219 -9.04 11.78 -32.11
CA ILE A 219 -10.46 12.08 -31.88
C ILE A 219 -10.75 13.58 -32.00
N SER A 220 -9.87 14.44 -31.48
CA SER A 220 -10.03 15.89 -31.58
C SER A 220 -10.06 16.37 -33.03
N HIS A 221 -9.34 15.70 -33.94
CA HIS A 221 -9.35 16.04 -35.36
C HIS A 221 -10.67 15.60 -36.04
N ILE A 222 -11.22 14.44 -35.65
CA ILE A 222 -12.50 13.92 -36.17
C ILE A 222 -13.68 14.79 -35.71
N LEU A 223 -13.73 15.14 -34.42
CA LEU A 223 -14.75 16.01 -33.83
C LEU A 223 -14.82 17.40 -34.49
N ARG A 224 -13.68 17.96 -34.85
CA ARG A 224 -13.61 19.24 -35.58
C ARG A 224 -14.27 19.15 -36.96
N ARG A 225 -14.40 17.94 -37.52
CA ARG A 225 -14.97 17.66 -38.83
C ARG A 225 -16.42 17.14 -38.76
N SER A 226 -16.84 16.57 -37.63
CA SER A 226 -18.20 16.06 -37.38
C SER A 226 -18.63 16.40 -35.95
N ALA A 227 -19.37 17.49 -35.79
CA ALA A 227 -19.71 18.07 -34.48
C ALA A 227 -20.92 17.40 -33.77
N ASN A 228 -21.60 16.45 -34.42
CA ASN A 228 -22.89 15.91 -33.97
C ASN A 228 -22.80 14.59 -33.16
N ASP A 229 -21.60 14.14 -32.79
CA ASP A 229 -21.44 12.82 -32.19
C ASP A 229 -21.21 12.90 -30.68
N GLU A 230 -22.28 12.81 -29.88
CA GLU A 230 -22.25 12.83 -28.41
C GLU A 230 -21.30 11.77 -27.83
N TYR A 231 -21.16 10.64 -28.53
CA TYR A 231 -20.21 9.57 -28.21
C TYR A 231 -18.75 10.04 -28.20
N SER A 232 -18.40 10.99 -29.07
CA SER A 232 -17.04 11.51 -29.17
C SER A 232 -16.67 12.50 -28.05
N LEU A 233 -17.67 13.16 -27.43
CA LEU A 233 -17.46 14.12 -26.35
C LEU A 233 -17.15 13.43 -25.01
N SER A 234 -17.95 12.42 -24.63
CA SER A 234 -17.73 11.60 -23.43
C SER A 234 -16.36 10.91 -23.46
N LEU A 235 -16.01 10.31 -24.60
CA LEU A 235 -14.71 9.69 -24.83
C LEU A 235 -13.54 10.68 -24.67
N ARG A 236 -13.70 11.92 -25.15
CA ARG A 236 -12.69 12.97 -25.01
C ARG A 236 -12.48 13.38 -23.55
N MET A 237 -13.55 13.50 -22.78
CA MET A 237 -13.49 13.83 -21.35
C MET A 237 -12.78 12.73 -20.56
N GLN A 238 -13.09 11.46 -20.81
CA GLN A 238 -12.44 10.33 -20.15
C GLN A 238 -10.95 10.22 -20.48
N LEU A 239 -10.56 10.43 -21.74
CA LEU A 239 -9.14 10.46 -22.12
C LEU A 239 -8.40 11.60 -21.43
N LYS A 240 -9.02 12.78 -21.30
CA LYS A 240 -8.44 13.89 -20.53
C LYS A 240 -8.29 13.55 -19.05
N GLU A 241 -9.29 12.93 -18.44
CA GLU A 241 -9.24 12.48 -17.04
C GLU A 241 -8.11 11.46 -16.83
N ASN A 242 -8.02 10.44 -17.70
CA ASN A 242 -6.94 9.45 -17.63
C ASN A 242 -5.56 10.11 -17.77
N ILE A 243 -5.39 11.03 -18.72
CA ILE A 243 -4.14 11.79 -18.89
C ILE A 243 -3.81 12.62 -17.65
N TRP A 244 -4.80 13.32 -17.09
CA TRP A 244 -4.61 14.16 -15.90
C TRP A 244 -4.24 13.31 -14.69
N SER A 245 -4.95 12.21 -14.45
CA SER A 245 -4.70 11.28 -13.34
C SER A 245 -3.33 10.58 -13.38
N ILE A 246 -2.67 10.54 -14.54
CA ILE A 246 -1.33 9.96 -14.71
C ILE A 246 -0.23 11.04 -14.59
N GLN A 247 -0.57 12.31 -14.80
CA GLN A 247 0.38 13.43 -14.74
C GLN A 247 0.54 14.04 -13.35
N VAL A 248 -0.54 13.99 -12.56
CA VAL A 248 -0.55 14.40 -11.14
C VAL A 248 0.05 13.30 -10.29
#